data_AF-A0A2Y9SCL3-F1
#
_entry.id   AF-A0A2Y9SCL3-F1
#
_cell.length_a   1.000
_cell.length_b   1.000
_cell.length_c   1.000
_cell.angle_alpha   90.00
_cell.angle_beta   90.00
_cell.angle_gamma   90.00
#
_symmetry.space_group_name_H-M   'P 1'
#
loop_
_entity.id
_entity.type
_entity.pdbx_description
1 polymer ?
#
loop_
_entity_poly.entity_id
_entity_poly.type
_entity_poly.pdbx_seq_one_letter_code
_entity_poly.pdbx_strand_id
1 'polypeptide(L)'
;MGTAPGPEGAGPLQKDSKVAVVKVQAVGAAPRQVTMKGLYFQQSSTSEEITFVFQERENLPVAEDNYVKLQVKACALSQINTKLLAEMKMEKDFFPVGREVAGIVLDVGSKVSFFQPGDEVAGILPLDSEDPGLCEAVRVHEHYLVHKPEKVTWTEAAGTIRDGVRAYTALHYLSHLSPGKSVLIMDGASALGTIAIQLAHHRGAKVISTVCSLEDKQCLERFRPSIARVIDVSNGKAQVAESCLEETGGLGVDIVLDAGVRLYSKDDEPAVKLQLLPHKHDIITLLGVGGHWVTTEENLQTSVG
;
A
#
# COMPACT_ATOMS: atom_id res chain seq x y z
N MET A 1 -27.14 86.86 36.28
CA MET A 1 -25.69 86.98 36.03
C MET A 1 -25.42 86.16 34.77
N GLY A 2 -25.26 86.71 33.56
CA GLY A 2 -24.24 87.70 33.18
C GLY A 2 -22.88 87.04 33.39
N THR A 3 -22.03 86.75 32.40
CA THR A 3 -21.61 87.54 31.23
C THR A 3 -20.75 86.67 30.30
N ALA A 4 -20.61 87.12 29.06
CA ALA A 4 -19.83 86.52 27.97
C ALA A 4 -18.30 86.85 28.06
N PRO A 5 -17.55 87.10 26.96
CA PRO A 5 -16.60 86.19 26.29
C PRO A 5 -15.14 86.72 26.23
N GLY A 6 -14.19 85.89 25.72
CA GLY A 6 -12.86 86.29 25.20
C GLY A 6 -11.77 86.64 26.25
N PRO A 7 -10.47 86.51 25.94
CA PRO A 7 -9.85 87.07 24.73
C PRO A 7 -8.79 86.18 24.00
N GLU A 8 -8.42 86.65 22.81
CA GLU A 8 -7.30 86.20 21.99
C GLU A 8 -5.92 86.47 22.64
N GLY A 9 -4.93 85.64 22.30
CA GLY A 9 -3.50 85.87 22.58
C GLY A 9 -2.62 85.04 21.65
N ALA A 10 -1.67 85.70 20.97
CA ALA A 10 -0.92 85.26 19.80
C ALA A 10 0.29 84.32 20.07
N GLY A 11 0.49 83.36 19.15
CA GLY A 11 1.65 82.54 18.69
C GLY A 11 2.89 82.22 19.57
N PRO A 12 3.90 81.44 19.08
CA PRO A 12 4.06 80.81 17.76
C PRO A 12 4.53 79.33 17.81
N LEU A 13 4.91 78.81 16.63
CA LEU A 13 5.79 77.66 16.31
C LEU A 13 5.11 76.48 15.62
N GLN A 14 5.10 76.60 14.29
CA GLN A 14 5.12 75.49 13.34
C GLN A 14 6.13 74.41 13.77
N LYS A 15 5.66 73.18 13.83
CA LYS A 15 6.44 72.02 13.40
C LYS A 15 5.54 71.14 12.54
N ASP A 16 5.72 71.29 11.24
CA ASP A 16 5.20 70.38 10.22
C ASP A 16 5.58 68.94 10.59
N SER A 17 4.57 68.13 10.88
CA SER A 17 4.67 66.68 10.76
C SER A 17 3.45 66.20 9.98
N LYS A 18 3.60 66.19 8.66
CA LYS A 18 2.67 65.47 7.77
C LYS A 18 2.80 63.98 8.08
N VAL A 19 1.96 63.48 8.98
CA VAL A 19 1.70 62.04 9.08
C VAL A 19 0.70 61.70 7.99
N ALA A 20 1.17 61.12 6.89
CA ALA A 20 0.32 60.56 5.87
C ALA A 20 -0.41 59.33 6.45
N VAL A 21 -1.69 59.49 6.77
CA VAL A 21 -2.57 58.37 7.13
C VAL A 21 -2.93 57.64 5.84
N VAL A 22 -2.22 56.56 5.55
CA VAL A 22 -2.61 55.62 4.49
C VAL A 22 -3.81 54.82 5.00
N LYS A 23 -5.01 55.15 4.50
CA LYS A 23 -6.17 54.27 4.65
C LYS A 23 -5.93 53.01 3.83
N VAL A 24 -5.61 51.92 4.49
CA VAL A 24 -5.63 50.58 3.87
C VAL A 24 -7.10 50.21 3.67
N GLN A 25 -7.58 50.32 2.44
CA GLN A 25 -8.82 49.65 2.03
C GLN A 25 -8.57 48.14 2.08
N ALA A 26 -9.30 47.45 2.95
CA ALA A 26 -9.37 46.01 2.92
C ALA A 26 -10.07 45.60 1.62
N VAL A 27 -9.28 45.25 0.60
CA VAL A 27 -9.78 44.47 -0.53
C VAL A 27 -10.09 43.10 0.04
N GLY A 28 -11.38 42.75 0.09
CA GLY A 28 -11.82 41.43 0.53
C GLY A 28 -11.06 40.38 -0.25
N ALA A 29 -10.20 39.62 0.43
CA ALA A 29 -9.61 38.44 -0.14
C ALA A 29 -10.77 37.49 -0.47
N ALA A 30 -10.92 37.15 -1.75
CA ALA A 30 -11.69 35.98 -2.13
C ALA A 30 -11.22 34.79 -1.25
N PRO A 31 -12.11 33.91 -0.78
CA PRO A 31 -11.70 32.79 0.05
C PRO A 31 -10.59 32.06 -0.69
N ARG A 32 -9.41 31.99 -0.06
CA ARG A 32 -8.23 31.35 -0.63
C ARG A 32 -8.65 29.92 -0.92
N GLN A 33 -8.83 29.59 -2.20
CA GLN A 33 -9.28 28.28 -2.64
C GLN A 33 -8.26 27.29 -2.09
N VAL A 34 -8.66 26.47 -1.12
CA VAL A 34 -7.74 25.55 -0.45
C VAL A 34 -7.39 24.50 -1.50
N THR A 35 -6.18 24.58 -2.03
CA THR A 35 -5.65 23.58 -2.96
C THR A 35 -4.86 22.54 -2.19
N MET A 36 -5.04 21.27 -2.55
CA MET A 36 -4.27 20.15 -2.03
C MET A 36 -3.35 19.60 -3.14
N LYS A 37 -2.22 19.02 -2.76
CA LYS A 37 -1.28 18.42 -3.72
C LYS A 37 -1.42 16.91 -3.73
N GLY A 38 -1.56 16.33 -4.93
CA GLY A 38 -1.51 14.89 -5.15
C GLY A 38 -0.31 14.50 -6.00
N LEU A 39 0.32 13.36 -5.71
CA LEU A 39 1.39 12.82 -6.54
C LEU A 39 0.82 11.92 -7.65
N TYR A 40 1.24 12.18 -8.87
CA TYR A 40 0.91 11.39 -10.05
C TYR A 40 2.19 10.93 -10.75
N PHE A 41 2.08 9.88 -11.55
CA PHE A 41 3.12 9.50 -12.49
C PHE A 41 2.60 9.55 -13.92
N GLN A 42 3.53 9.82 -14.84
CA GLN A 42 3.31 9.77 -16.28
C GLN A 42 4.38 8.86 -16.87
N GLN A 43 3.97 8.02 -17.81
CA GLN A 43 4.90 7.22 -18.61
C GLN A 43 5.07 7.89 -19.96
N SER A 44 6.33 8.16 -20.35
CA SER A 44 6.61 8.71 -21.66
C SER A 44 6.24 7.71 -22.76
N SER A 45 5.61 8.16 -23.84
CA SER A 45 5.35 7.30 -25.00
C SER A 45 6.64 6.96 -25.78
N THR A 46 7.74 7.67 -25.50
CA THR A 46 9.03 7.54 -26.23
C THR A 46 10.14 6.89 -25.41
N SER A 47 9.99 6.77 -24.08
CA SER A 47 10.90 6.05 -23.19
C SER A 47 10.11 5.29 -22.13
N GLU A 48 10.60 4.14 -21.67
CA GLU A 48 9.99 3.42 -20.53
C GLU A 48 10.16 4.17 -19.18
N GLU A 49 10.60 5.42 -19.21
CA GLU A 49 10.90 6.22 -18.04
C GLU A 49 9.63 6.78 -17.41
N ILE A 50 9.49 6.57 -16.10
CA ILE A 50 8.37 7.06 -15.30
C ILE A 50 8.77 8.39 -14.67
N THR A 51 7.99 9.44 -14.94
CA THR A 51 8.17 10.75 -14.32
C THR A 51 7.09 10.99 -13.28
N PHE A 52 7.47 11.51 -12.11
CA PHE A 52 6.56 11.87 -11.03
C PHE A 52 6.30 13.37 -10.99
N VAL A 53 5.04 13.76 -10.86
CA VAL A 53 4.61 15.16 -10.83
C VAL A 53 3.58 15.41 -9.73
N PHE A 54 3.75 16.51 -9.01
CA PHE A 54 2.72 17.01 -8.09
C PHE A 54 1.72 17.86 -8.86
N GLN A 55 0.43 17.54 -8.73
CA GLN A 55 -0.65 18.37 -9.27
C GLN A 55 -1.40 19.03 -8.11
N GLU A 56 -1.69 20.32 -8.26
CA GLU A 56 -2.60 21.03 -7.37
C GLU A 56 -4.04 20.70 -7.75
N ARG A 57 -4.87 20.47 -6.75
CA ARG A 57 -6.29 20.15 -6.92
C ARG A 57 -7.11 20.99 -5.97
N GLU A 58 -8.32 21.34 -6.39
CA GLU A 58 -9.29 21.90 -5.46
C GLU A 58 -9.59 20.89 -4.35
N ASN A 59 -9.78 21.38 -3.12
CA ASN A 59 -10.20 20.55 -2.01
C ASN A 59 -11.45 19.74 -2.41
N LEU A 60 -11.42 18.43 -2.16
CA LEU A 60 -12.47 17.52 -2.59
C LEU A 60 -13.83 18.02 -2.06
N PRO A 61 -14.89 18.03 -2.89
CA PRO A 61 -16.23 18.42 -2.44
C PRO A 61 -16.75 17.48 -1.34
N VAL A 62 -17.91 17.82 -0.77
CA VAL A 62 -18.69 16.97 0.15
C VAL A 62 -18.83 15.58 -0.47
N ALA A 63 -18.75 14.54 0.35
CA ALA A 63 -18.72 13.17 -0.16
C ALA A 63 -20.02 12.82 -0.92
N GLU A 64 -19.85 12.22 -2.11
CA GLU A 64 -20.96 11.70 -2.92
C GLU A 64 -21.65 10.52 -2.24
N ASP A 65 -22.82 10.10 -2.72
CA ASP A 65 -23.57 8.96 -2.16
C ASP A 65 -22.69 7.69 -2.05
N ASN A 66 -22.61 7.11 -0.85
CA ASN A 66 -21.75 5.95 -0.46
C ASN A 66 -20.24 6.21 -0.42
N TYR A 67 -19.79 7.44 -0.67
CA TYR A 67 -18.37 7.81 -0.56
C TYR A 67 -18.03 8.35 0.81
N VAL A 68 -16.77 8.14 1.18
CA VAL A 68 -16.15 8.64 2.40
C VAL A 68 -15.04 9.59 2.00
N LYS A 69 -15.04 10.80 2.56
CA LYS A 69 -13.92 11.73 2.46
C LYS A 69 -12.96 11.44 3.61
N LEU A 70 -11.77 10.98 3.26
CA LEU A 70 -10.74 10.55 4.19
C LEU A 70 -9.61 11.58 4.25
N GLN A 71 -9.24 12.05 5.44
CA GLN A 71 -7.96 12.72 5.65
C GLN A 71 -6.86 11.66 5.73
N VAL A 72 -5.94 11.67 4.78
CA VAL A 72 -4.85 10.69 4.76
C VAL A 72 -3.81 11.05 5.82
N LYS A 73 -3.47 10.08 6.69
CA LYS A 73 -2.40 10.18 7.69
C LYS A 73 -1.15 9.45 7.26
N ALA A 74 -1.31 8.35 6.53
CA ALA A 74 -0.23 7.59 5.93
C ALA A 74 -0.69 6.96 4.60
N CYS A 75 0.25 6.80 3.69
CA CYS A 75 0.06 6.09 2.43
C CYS A 75 1.30 5.21 2.18
N ALA A 76 1.10 3.97 1.76
CA ALA A 76 2.22 3.10 1.39
C ALA A 76 2.69 3.38 -0.04
N LEU A 77 3.96 3.08 -0.28
CA LEU A 77 4.55 3.12 -1.61
C LEU A 77 4.58 1.71 -2.18
N SER A 78 3.93 1.54 -3.32
CA SER A 78 3.81 0.28 -4.04
C SER A 78 4.41 0.39 -5.42
N GLN A 79 4.91 -0.73 -5.94
CA GLN A 79 5.48 -0.75 -7.29
C GLN A 79 4.38 -0.46 -8.31
N ILE A 80 4.66 0.47 -9.23
CA ILE A 80 3.78 0.77 -10.35
C ILE A 80 3.88 -0.39 -11.36
N ASN A 81 2.77 -1.07 -11.60
CA ASN A 81 2.68 -2.14 -12.58
C ASN A 81 2.15 -1.59 -13.90
N THR A 82 3.04 -1.02 -14.72
CA THR A 82 2.70 -0.45 -16.04
C THR A 82 2.15 -1.50 -17.00
N LYS A 83 2.64 -2.75 -16.93
CA LYS A 83 2.12 -3.88 -17.71
C LYS A 83 0.64 -4.14 -17.42
N LEU A 84 0.26 -4.20 -16.14
CA LEU A 84 -1.13 -4.39 -15.73
C LEU A 84 -2.02 -3.23 -16.22
N LEU A 85 -1.55 -1.99 -16.13
CA LEU A 85 -2.31 -0.83 -16.61
C LEU A 85 -2.56 -0.89 -18.12
N ALA A 86 -1.55 -1.33 -18.89
CA ALA A 86 -1.68 -1.53 -20.33
C ALA A 86 -2.64 -2.69 -20.68
N GLU A 87 -2.55 -3.82 -19.97
CA GLU A 87 -3.46 -4.96 -20.15
C GLU A 87 -4.92 -4.61 -19.83
N MET A 88 -5.13 -3.78 -18.80
CA MET A 88 -6.45 -3.24 -18.45
C MET A 88 -6.93 -2.14 -19.40
N LYS A 89 -6.14 -1.77 -20.41
CA LYS A 89 -6.44 -0.71 -21.38
C LYS A 89 -6.78 0.62 -20.71
N MET A 90 -6.08 0.93 -19.61
CA MET A 90 -6.26 2.20 -18.92
C MET A 90 -5.45 3.26 -19.65
N GLU A 91 -6.14 4.19 -20.31
CA GLU A 91 -5.53 5.31 -21.01
C GLU A 91 -5.72 6.58 -20.17
N LYS A 92 -4.66 7.01 -19.47
CA LYS A 92 -4.60 8.27 -18.71
C LYS A 92 -3.27 8.95 -18.96
N ASP A 93 -3.30 10.28 -19.07
CA ASP A 93 -2.07 11.08 -19.14
C ASP A 93 -1.29 11.03 -17.82
N PHE A 94 -2.02 10.93 -16.70
CA PHE A 94 -1.48 10.90 -15.36
C PHE A 94 -2.18 9.83 -14.53
N PHE A 95 -1.40 8.99 -13.88
CA PHE A 95 -1.89 7.94 -13.00
C PHE A 95 -1.64 8.31 -11.54
N PRO A 96 -2.63 8.16 -10.66
CA PRO A 96 -2.47 8.48 -9.24
C PRO A 96 -1.47 7.54 -8.55
N VAL A 97 -0.62 8.10 -7.69
CA VAL A 97 0.38 7.32 -6.94
C VAL A 97 -0.09 7.02 -5.53
N GLY A 98 0.17 5.78 -5.10
CA GLY A 98 -0.18 5.29 -3.77
C GLY A 98 -1.65 4.88 -3.70
N ARG A 99 -1.91 3.69 -3.18
CA ARG A 99 -3.26 3.13 -3.10
C ARG A 99 -3.62 2.66 -1.70
N GLU A 100 -2.64 2.25 -0.93
CA GLU A 100 -2.84 1.79 0.44
C GLU A 100 -2.81 2.99 1.38
N VAL A 101 -3.96 3.35 1.93
CA VAL A 101 -4.12 4.56 2.74
C VAL A 101 -4.62 4.23 4.14
N ALA A 102 -4.23 5.03 5.12
CA ALA A 102 -4.80 5.02 6.45
C ALA A 102 -5.02 6.46 6.94
N GLY A 103 -6.14 6.71 7.60
CA GLY A 103 -6.53 8.06 7.95
C GLY A 103 -7.81 8.19 8.77
N ILE A 104 -8.30 9.43 8.87
CA ILE A 104 -9.48 9.78 9.66
C ILE A 104 -10.60 10.22 8.73
N VAL A 105 -11.80 9.67 8.92
CA VAL A 105 -12.98 10.08 8.17
C VAL A 105 -13.33 11.53 8.50
N LEU A 106 -13.34 12.40 7.47
CA LEU A 106 -13.74 13.80 7.60
C LEU A 106 -15.23 13.99 7.39
N ASP A 107 -15.79 13.30 6.41
CA ASP A 107 -17.16 13.46 5.95
C ASP A 107 -17.64 12.20 5.22
N VAL A 108 -18.95 11.97 5.20
CA VAL A 108 -19.57 10.77 4.62
C VAL A 108 -20.79 11.14 3.77
N GLY A 109 -20.96 10.42 2.67
CA GLY A 109 -22.13 10.56 1.81
C GLY A 109 -23.42 10.10 2.48
N SER A 110 -24.56 10.55 1.98
CA SER A 110 -25.88 10.34 2.60
C SER A 110 -26.30 8.87 2.78
N LYS A 111 -25.68 7.96 2.01
CA LYS A 111 -25.95 6.51 2.01
C LYS A 111 -24.88 5.66 2.67
N VAL A 112 -23.80 6.27 3.17
CA VAL A 112 -22.76 5.55 3.92
C VAL A 112 -23.37 4.98 5.20
N SER A 113 -23.06 3.73 5.48
CA SER A 113 -23.63 2.99 6.62
C SER A 113 -22.58 2.40 7.56
N PHE A 114 -21.35 2.20 7.08
CA PHE A 114 -20.29 1.58 7.88
C PHE A 114 -19.44 2.58 8.68
N PHE A 115 -19.46 3.86 8.32
CA PHE A 115 -18.54 4.85 8.88
C PHE A 115 -19.21 6.19 9.22
N GLN A 116 -18.58 6.92 10.12
CA GLN A 116 -18.96 8.28 10.51
C GLN A 116 -17.72 9.19 10.64
N PRO A 117 -17.89 10.53 10.57
CA PRO A 117 -16.80 11.46 10.82
C PRO A 117 -16.10 11.21 12.16
N GLY A 118 -14.77 11.19 12.13
CA GLY A 118 -13.90 10.89 13.27
C GLY A 118 -13.41 9.43 13.33
N ASP A 119 -13.98 8.51 12.55
CA ASP A 119 -13.52 7.12 12.52
C ASP A 119 -12.10 7.00 11.97
N GLU A 120 -11.29 6.16 12.61
CA GLU A 120 -9.98 5.75 12.10
C GLU A 120 -10.13 4.57 11.14
N VAL A 121 -9.68 4.73 9.90
CA VAL A 121 -9.87 3.73 8.85
C VAL A 121 -8.58 3.48 8.07
N ALA A 122 -8.51 2.32 7.42
CA ALA A 122 -7.49 1.97 6.44
C ALA A 122 -8.13 1.28 5.24
N GLY A 123 -7.48 1.33 4.07
CA GLY A 123 -8.04 0.74 2.86
C GLY A 123 -7.10 0.75 1.68
N ILE A 124 -7.58 0.17 0.58
CA ILE A 124 -6.86 0.09 -0.68
C ILE A 124 -7.74 0.75 -1.75
N LEU A 125 -7.29 1.90 -2.25
CA LEU A 125 -7.97 2.60 -3.33
C LEU A 125 -8.07 1.69 -4.58
N PRO A 126 -9.19 1.73 -5.32
CA PRO A 126 -9.34 0.91 -6.51
C PRO A 126 -8.34 1.34 -7.59
N LEU A 127 -8.06 0.44 -8.55
CA LEU A 127 -7.07 0.67 -9.60
C LEU A 127 -7.43 1.87 -10.49
N ASP A 128 -8.71 2.07 -10.73
CA ASP A 128 -9.30 3.13 -11.53
C ASP A 128 -9.57 4.42 -10.74
N SER A 129 -9.17 4.49 -9.46
CA SER A 129 -9.24 5.73 -8.69
C SER A 129 -8.62 6.89 -9.46
N GLU A 130 -9.25 8.07 -9.38
CA GLU A 130 -8.69 9.33 -9.88
C GLU A 130 -7.89 10.06 -8.79
N ASP A 131 -8.15 9.73 -7.52
CA ASP A 131 -7.54 10.38 -6.38
C ASP A 131 -6.29 9.57 -5.93
N PRO A 132 -5.09 10.20 -5.83
CA PRO A 132 -3.89 9.53 -5.36
C PRO A 132 -3.93 9.35 -3.85
N GLY A 133 -3.49 8.20 -3.37
CA GLY A 133 -3.32 7.97 -1.93
C GLY A 133 -2.24 8.88 -1.33
N LEU A 134 -1.21 9.26 -2.11
CA LEU A 134 -0.26 10.30 -1.73
C LEU A 134 -0.86 11.69 -1.92
N CYS A 135 -1.81 12.01 -1.07
CA CYS A 135 -2.50 13.28 -1.00
C CYS A 135 -2.91 13.60 0.44
N GLU A 136 -3.35 14.83 0.70
CA GLU A 136 -3.84 15.25 2.02
C GLU A 136 -5.24 14.68 2.33
N ALA A 137 -6.06 14.49 1.30
CA ALA A 137 -7.38 13.88 1.41
C ALA A 137 -7.71 13.06 0.15
N VAL A 138 -8.56 12.05 0.31
CA VAL A 138 -9.05 11.21 -0.79
C VAL A 138 -10.54 10.93 -0.64
N ARG A 139 -11.23 10.67 -1.75
CA ARG A 139 -12.58 10.10 -1.74
C ARG A 139 -12.50 8.64 -2.09
N VAL A 140 -13.22 7.82 -1.34
CA VAL A 140 -13.24 6.39 -1.55
C VAL A 140 -14.60 5.82 -1.14
N HIS A 141 -15.11 4.87 -1.92
CA HIS A 141 -16.37 4.20 -1.59
C HIS A 141 -16.19 3.39 -0.29
N GLU A 142 -17.20 3.38 0.59
CA GLU A 142 -17.10 2.78 1.93
C GLU A 142 -16.61 1.32 1.93
N HIS A 143 -16.99 0.53 0.92
CA HIS A 143 -16.56 -0.87 0.77
C HIS A 143 -15.04 -1.10 0.59
N TYR A 144 -14.25 -0.07 0.27
CA TYR A 144 -12.79 -0.20 0.18
C TYR A 144 -12.07 0.15 1.49
N LEU A 145 -12.84 0.51 2.52
CA LEU A 145 -12.33 0.89 3.84
C LEU A 145 -12.69 -0.17 4.88
N VAL A 146 -11.84 -0.26 5.89
CA VAL A 146 -12.08 -1.01 7.13
C VAL A 146 -11.64 -0.16 8.31
N HIS A 147 -12.21 -0.41 9.49
CA HIS A 147 -11.72 0.23 10.71
C HIS A 147 -10.27 -0.16 10.96
N LYS A 148 -9.46 0.86 11.24
CA LYS A 148 -8.07 0.67 11.66
C LYS A 148 -8.06 0.13 13.09
N PRO A 149 -7.30 -0.94 13.40
CA PRO A 149 -7.13 -1.37 14.78
C PRO A 149 -6.50 -0.26 15.63
N GLU A 150 -7.05 -0.02 16.83
CA GLU A 150 -6.65 1.09 17.72
C GLU A 150 -5.14 1.09 18.02
N LYS A 151 -4.55 -0.09 18.21
CA LYS A 151 -3.15 -0.27 18.61
C LYS A 151 -2.14 -0.22 17.46
N VAL A 152 -2.61 -0.22 16.22
CA VAL A 152 -1.74 -0.20 15.04
C VAL A 152 -1.51 1.26 14.66
N THR A 153 -0.29 1.62 14.28
CA THR A 153 0.00 2.99 13.81
C THR A 153 -0.56 3.24 12.41
N TRP A 154 -0.68 4.50 12.00
CA TRP A 154 -1.11 4.85 10.64
C TRP A 154 -0.22 4.22 9.56
N THR A 155 1.09 4.28 9.77
CA THR A 155 2.11 3.75 8.85
C THR A 155 2.05 2.23 8.76
N GLU A 156 1.85 1.53 9.88
CA GLU A 156 1.69 0.07 9.86
C GLU A 156 0.38 -0.34 9.18
N ALA A 157 -0.72 0.38 9.43
CA ALA A 157 -2.00 0.08 8.80
C ALA A 157 -1.93 0.25 7.27
N ALA A 158 -1.42 1.38 6.79
CA ALA A 158 -1.24 1.61 5.35
C ALA A 158 -0.21 0.63 4.75
N GLY A 159 0.90 0.37 5.44
CA GLY A 159 1.98 -0.49 4.95
C GLY A 159 1.63 -1.98 4.87
N THR A 160 0.69 -2.45 5.69
CA THR A 160 0.37 -3.89 5.78
C THR A 160 -0.93 -4.28 5.10
N ILE A 161 -1.88 -3.36 4.88
CA ILE A 161 -3.25 -3.72 4.44
C ILE A 161 -3.27 -4.50 3.12
N ARG A 162 -2.49 -4.08 2.11
CA ARG A 162 -2.44 -4.79 0.82
C ARG A 162 -1.90 -6.20 0.99
N ASP A 163 -0.72 -6.33 1.58
CA ASP A 163 -0.04 -7.61 1.67
C ASP A 163 -0.75 -8.55 2.66
N GLY A 164 -1.45 -8.01 3.66
CA GLY A 164 -2.36 -8.74 4.53
C GLY A 164 -3.58 -9.30 3.79
N VAL A 165 -4.27 -8.50 2.98
CA VAL A 165 -5.39 -8.99 2.15
C VAL A 165 -4.92 -10.05 1.16
N ARG A 166 -3.75 -9.87 0.53
CA ARG A 166 -3.16 -10.85 -0.39
C ARG A 166 -2.81 -12.16 0.31
N ALA A 167 -2.10 -12.10 1.43
CA ALA A 167 -1.72 -13.28 2.20
C ALA A 167 -2.96 -14.02 2.74
N TYR A 168 -3.95 -13.30 3.26
CA TYR A 168 -5.21 -13.89 3.70
C TYR A 168 -5.94 -14.58 2.55
N THR A 169 -5.99 -13.95 1.38
CA THR A 169 -6.62 -14.53 0.19
C THR A 169 -5.93 -15.79 -0.28
N ALA A 170 -4.60 -15.76 -0.38
CA ALA A 170 -3.79 -16.91 -0.77
C ALA A 170 -4.00 -18.11 0.17
N LEU A 171 -3.91 -17.88 1.48
CA LEU A 171 -3.98 -18.96 2.46
C LEU A 171 -5.42 -19.44 2.69
N HIS A 172 -6.39 -18.53 2.82
CA HIS A 172 -7.73 -18.89 3.23
C HIS A 172 -8.67 -19.21 2.06
N TYR A 173 -8.71 -18.35 1.05
CA TYR A 173 -9.65 -18.49 -0.07
C TYR A 173 -9.14 -19.40 -1.17
N LEU A 174 -7.86 -19.31 -1.53
CA LEU A 174 -7.30 -20.09 -2.63
C LEU A 174 -6.79 -21.47 -2.20
N SER A 175 -6.20 -21.58 -1.02
CA SER A 175 -5.52 -22.82 -0.57
C SER A 175 -6.25 -23.58 0.53
N HIS A 176 -7.34 -23.01 1.06
CA HIS A 176 -8.11 -23.56 2.17
C HIS A 176 -7.21 -24.09 3.30
N LEU A 177 -6.33 -23.23 3.81
CA LEU A 177 -5.42 -23.57 4.90
C LEU A 177 -6.18 -24.03 6.14
N SER A 178 -5.80 -25.20 6.64
CA SER A 178 -6.35 -25.83 7.85
C SER A 178 -5.21 -26.23 8.80
N PRO A 179 -5.50 -26.39 10.10
CA PRO A 179 -4.51 -26.86 11.07
C PRO A 179 -3.86 -28.18 10.64
N GLY A 180 -2.56 -28.31 10.91
CA GLY A 180 -1.77 -29.49 10.56
C GLY A 180 -1.23 -29.53 9.13
N LYS A 181 -1.76 -28.71 8.20
CA LYS A 181 -1.19 -28.60 6.85
C LYS A 181 0.22 -28.00 6.88
N SER A 182 1.04 -28.41 5.92
CA SER A 182 2.35 -27.86 5.62
C SER A 182 2.28 -26.81 4.52
N VAL A 183 2.97 -25.69 4.70
CA VAL A 183 2.99 -24.59 3.73
C VAL A 183 4.41 -24.14 3.45
N LEU A 184 4.78 -24.10 2.17
CA LEU A 184 5.99 -23.44 1.69
C LEU A 184 5.66 -21.98 1.34
N ILE A 185 6.30 -21.05 2.04
CA ILE A 185 6.20 -19.61 1.77
C ILE A 185 7.54 -19.14 1.22
N MET A 186 7.61 -18.90 -0.08
CA MET A 186 8.83 -18.38 -0.70
C MET A 186 9.05 -16.91 -0.35
N ASP A 187 10.32 -16.52 -0.25
CA ASP A 187 10.74 -15.16 0.11
C ASP A 187 10.09 -14.68 1.42
N GLY A 188 10.24 -15.48 2.48
CA GLY A 188 9.48 -15.32 3.72
C GLY A 188 9.74 -14.01 4.45
N ALA A 189 10.90 -13.39 4.24
CA ALA A 189 11.26 -12.12 4.87
C ALA A 189 10.63 -10.90 4.17
N SER A 190 9.94 -11.11 3.03
CA SER A 190 9.20 -10.05 2.35
C SER A 190 7.99 -9.55 3.16
N ALA A 191 7.44 -8.40 2.76
CA ALA A 191 6.23 -7.84 3.39
C ALA A 191 5.04 -8.82 3.34
N LEU A 192 4.87 -9.54 2.23
CA LEU A 192 3.85 -10.58 2.11
C LEU A 192 4.24 -11.83 2.91
N GLY A 193 5.49 -12.30 2.79
CA GLY A 193 5.97 -13.51 3.45
C GLY A 193 5.84 -13.45 4.97
N THR A 194 6.25 -12.34 5.59
CA THR A 194 6.20 -12.18 7.04
C THR A 194 4.77 -12.18 7.59
N ILE A 195 3.81 -11.62 6.86
CA ILE A 195 2.38 -11.67 7.22
C ILE A 195 1.82 -13.08 6.98
N ALA A 196 2.15 -13.71 5.84
CA ALA A 196 1.72 -15.06 5.51
C ALA A 196 2.20 -16.09 6.54
N ILE A 197 3.45 -16.00 7.01
CA ILE A 197 4.00 -16.86 8.07
C ILE A 197 3.19 -16.73 9.36
N GLN A 198 2.85 -15.50 9.77
CA GLN A 198 2.05 -15.26 10.97
C GLN A 198 0.64 -15.83 10.84
N LEU A 199 -0.01 -15.60 9.70
CA LEU A 199 -1.34 -16.15 9.42
C LEU A 199 -1.32 -17.68 9.39
N ALA A 200 -0.29 -18.28 8.80
CA ALA A 200 -0.13 -19.73 8.73
C ALA A 200 0.05 -20.35 10.11
N HIS A 201 0.95 -19.78 10.92
CA HIS A 201 1.13 -20.20 12.31
C HIS A 201 -0.14 -20.01 13.15
N HIS A 202 -0.85 -18.89 12.97
CA HIS A 202 -2.11 -18.64 13.67
C HIS A 202 -3.19 -19.69 13.32
N ARG A 203 -3.14 -20.27 12.12
CA ARG A 203 -4.02 -21.37 11.69
C ARG A 203 -3.47 -22.76 12.03
N GLY A 204 -2.36 -22.87 12.76
CA GLY A 204 -1.77 -24.15 13.19
C GLY A 204 -1.08 -24.93 12.08
N ALA A 205 -0.60 -24.25 11.04
CA ALA A 205 0.11 -24.87 9.94
C ALA A 205 1.62 -25.02 10.23
N LYS A 206 2.25 -26.02 9.62
CA LYS A 206 3.71 -26.20 9.63
C LYS A 206 4.32 -25.36 8.50
N VAL A 207 5.09 -24.33 8.85
CA VAL A 207 5.65 -23.40 7.87
C VAL A 207 7.07 -23.79 7.48
N ILE A 208 7.33 -23.83 6.18
CA ILE A 208 8.66 -23.90 5.56
C ILE A 208 8.82 -22.61 4.75
N SER A 209 10.00 -22.01 4.74
CA SER A 209 10.20 -20.75 4.02
C SER A 209 11.56 -20.64 3.36
N THR A 210 11.66 -19.86 2.29
CA THR A 210 12.93 -19.54 1.62
C THR A 210 13.39 -18.11 1.93
N VAL A 211 14.71 -17.88 1.90
CA VAL A 211 15.34 -16.57 2.10
C VAL A 211 16.52 -16.38 1.15
N CYS A 212 16.76 -15.13 0.75
CA CYS A 212 17.81 -14.77 -0.21
C CYS A 212 19.02 -14.07 0.43
N SER A 213 19.01 -13.85 1.75
CA SER A 213 20.11 -13.22 2.47
C SER A 213 20.22 -13.73 3.91
N LEU A 214 21.40 -13.53 4.51
CA LEU A 214 21.63 -13.86 5.93
C LEU A 214 20.77 -12.98 6.86
N GLU A 215 20.55 -11.72 6.49
CA GLU A 215 19.72 -10.80 7.27
C GLU A 215 18.25 -11.26 7.30
N ASP A 216 17.72 -11.67 6.14
CA ASP A 216 16.38 -12.24 6.02
C ASP A 216 16.24 -13.52 6.84
N LYS A 217 17.27 -14.38 6.81
CA LYS A 217 17.31 -15.58 7.64
C LYS A 217 17.22 -15.25 9.13
N GLN A 218 18.03 -14.30 9.61
CA GLN A 218 18.00 -13.85 11.00
C GLN A 218 16.66 -13.22 11.39
N CYS A 219 16.00 -12.53 10.45
CA CYS A 219 14.65 -12.04 10.64
C CYS A 219 13.66 -13.20 10.86
N LEU A 220 13.72 -14.22 9.99
CA LEU A 220 12.83 -15.38 10.06
C LEU A 220 13.03 -16.24 11.34
N GLU A 221 14.25 -16.34 11.85
CA GLU A 221 14.56 -17.05 13.10
C GLU A 221 13.93 -16.40 14.35
N ARG A 222 13.48 -15.13 14.25
CA ARG A 222 12.81 -14.41 15.35
C ARG A 222 11.32 -14.73 15.48
N PHE A 223 10.70 -15.42 14.51
CA PHE A 223 9.28 -15.77 14.60
C PHE A 223 8.99 -16.73 15.76
N ARG A 224 7.81 -16.56 16.37
CA ARG A 224 7.25 -17.45 17.38
C ARG A 224 5.80 -17.77 17.00
N PRO A 225 5.40 -19.05 16.83
CA PRO A 225 6.25 -20.24 16.88
C PRO A 225 7.36 -20.24 15.81
N SER A 226 8.39 -21.07 16.00
CA SER A 226 9.50 -21.16 15.06
C SER A 226 9.05 -21.79 13.74
N ILE A 227 9.56 -21.25 12.64
CA ILE A 227 9.41 -21.83 11.30
C ILE A 227 10.12 -23.20 11.28
N ALA A 228 9.47 -24.21 10.71
CA ALA A 228 9.99 -25.59 10.74
C ALA A 228 11.32 -25.72 9.98
N ARG A 229 11.43 -25.03 8.84
CA ARG A 229 12.67 -24.98 8.06
C ARG A 229 12.79 -23.65 7.30
N VAL A 230 13.97 -23.04 7.37
CA VAL A 230 14.35 -21.86 6.59
C VAL A 230 15.44 -22.26 5.59
N ILE A 231 15.12 -22.18 4.30
CA ILE A 231 15.96 -22.61 3.19
C ILE A 231 16.65 -21.37 2.59
N ASP A 232 17.97 -21.34 2.69
CA ASP A 232 18.77 -20.26 2.10
C ASP A 232 18.99 -20.53 0.60
N VAL A 233 18.43 -19.69 -0.26
CA VAL A 233 18.53 -19.79 -1.72
C VAL A 233 19.58 -18.85 -2.33
N SER A 234 20.27 -18.05 -1.51
CA SER A 234 21.19 -16.98 -1.95
C SER A 234 22.35 -17.46 -2.83
N ASN A 235 22.77 -18.72 -2.68
CA ASN A 235 23.92 -19.29 -3.36
C ASN A 235 23.55 -20.11 -4.62
N GLY A 236 22.29 -20.11 -5.06
CA GLY A 236 21.84 -20.78 -6.30
C GLY A 236 21.95 -22.32 -6.33
N LYS A 237 22.52 -22.94 -5.29
CA LYS A 237 22.64 -24.40 -5.11
C LYS A 237 21.54 -25.00 -4.24
N ALA A 238 20.56 -24.21 -3.84
CA ALA A 238 19.57 -24.62 -2.86
C ALA A 238 18.54 -25.58 -3.47
N GLN A 239 18.43 -26.77 -2.89
CA GLN A 239 17.44 -27.76 -3.27
C GLN A 239 16.16 -27.54 -2.48
N VAL A 240 15.36 -26.55 -2.91
CA VAL A 240 14.06 -26.23 -2.26
C VAL A 240 13.18 -27.47 -2.18
N ALA A 241 13.10 -28.25 -3.26
CA ALA A 241 12.33 -29.49 -3.31
C ALA A 241 12.83 -30.54 -2.32
N GLU A 242 14.12 -30.86 -2.33
CA GLU A 242 14.72 -31.83 -1.40
C GLU A 242 14.48 -31.42 0.06
N SER A 243 14.75 -30.16 0.39
CA SER A 243 14.55 -29.63 1.74
C SER A 243 13.09 -29.71 2.21
N CYS A 244 12.13 -29.47 1.30
CA CYS A 244 10.70 -29.61 1.61
C CYS A 244 10.30 -31.07 1.79
N LEU A 245 10.80 -31.97 0.93
CA LEU A 245 10.54 -33.41 1.03
C LEU A 245 11.13 -34.00 2.31
N GLU A 246 12.36 -33.65 2.68
CA GLU A 246 12.96 -34.05 3.95
C GLU A 246 12.11 -33.62 5.16
N GLU A 247 11.69 -32.36 5.16
CA GLU A 247 10.93 -31.78 6.27
C GLU A 247 9.50 -32.35 6.39
N THR A 248 8.98 -32.91 5.30
CA THR A 248 7.64 -33.50 5.22
C THR A 248 7.65 -35.04 5.21
N GLY A 249 8.82 -35.66 5.39
CA GLY A 249 8.95 -37.12 5.36
C GLY A 249 8.66 -37.74 3.98
N GLY A 250 8.90 -36.99 2.91
CA GLY A 250 8.70 -37.38 1.52
C GLY A 250 7.29 -37.17 0.98
N LEU A 251 6.36 -36.63 1.78
CA LEU A 251 4.97 -36.39 1.37
C LEU A 251 4.81 -35.15 0.48
N GLY A 252 5.75 -34.22 0.54
CA GLY A 252 5.60 -32.90 -0.07
C GLY A 252 4.79 -31.95 0.82
N VAL A 253 4.67 -30.70 0.37
CA VAL A 253 3.90 -29.66 1.07
C VAL A 253 2.47 -29.57 0.55
N ASP A 254 1.54 -29.29 1.45
CA ASP A 254 0.13 -29.14 1.08
C ASP A 254 -0.14 -27.84 0.31
N ILE A 255 0.64 -26.79 0.58
CA ILE A 255 0.41 -25.46 0.00
C ILE A 255 1.76 -24.82 -0.37
N VAL A 256 1.83 -24.22 -1.55
CA VAL A 256 2.96 -23.39 -1.99
C VAL A 256 2.46 -21.98 -2.27
N LEU A 257 3.03 -20.99 -1.60
CA LEU A 257 2.95 -19.57 -1.95
C LEU A 257 4.29 -19.22 -2.60
N ASP A 258 4.29 -19.08 -3.92
CA ASP A 258 5.53 -18.73 -4.62
C ASP A 258 5.82 -17.22 -4.59
N ALA A 259 7.07 -16.91 -4.91
CA ALA A 259 7.56 -15.55 -5.14
C ALA A 259 8.16 -15.45 -6.55
N GLY A 260 7.52 -16.14 -7.51
CA GLY A 260 8.03 -16.39 -8.86
C GLY A 260 8.77 -17.73 -8.99
N VAL A 261 8.78 -18.25 -10.21
CA VAL A 261 9.47 -19.50 -10.59
C VAL A 261 10.18 -19.34 -11.92
N ARG A 262 11.22 -20.15 -12.15
CA ARG A 262 11.80 -20.27 -13.49
C ARG A 262 10.94 -21.15 -14.38
N LEU A 263 10.64 -20.63 -15.56
CA LEU A 263 10.05 -21.36 -16.68
C LEU A 263 11.15 -21.80 -17.65
N TYR A 264 10.91 -22.91 -18.36
CA TYR A 264 11.79 -23.34 -19.44
C TYR A 264 11.60 -22.40 -20.64
N SER A 265 12.60 -21.58 -20.98
CA SER A 265 12.71 -20.95 -22.31
C SER A 265 13.81 -21.65 -23.10
N LYS A 266 13.59 -21.85 -24.41
CA LYS A 266 14.61 -22.44 -25.30
C LYS A 266 15.77 -21.49 -25.61
N ASP A 267 15.55 -20.20 -25.38
CA ASP A 267 16.48 -19.11 -25.61
C ASP A 267 16.34 -18.16 -24.41
N ASP A 268 17.31 -18.17 -23.49
CA ASP A 268 17.75 -17.02 -22.67
C ASP A 268 18.62 -17.50 -21.50
N GLU A 269 19.80 -16.89 -21.33
CA GLU A 269 20.52 -16.93 -20.06
C GLU A 269 19.73 -16.07 -19.06
N PRO A 270 19.14 -16.67 -18.00
CA PRO A 270 18.27 -15.93 -17.11
C PRO A 270 19.07 -14.87 -16.34
N ALA A 271 18.49 -13.67 -16.20
CA ALA A 271 19.02 -12.62 -15.34
C ALA A 271 19.36 -13.18 -13.94
N VAL A 272 20.42 -12.70 -13.30
CA VAL A 272 20.95 -13.22 -12.03
C VAL A 272 19.88 -13.44 -10.95
N LYS A 273 18.84 -12.58 -10.89
CA LYS A 273 17.69 -12.72 -9.98
C LYS A 273 16.83 -13.97 -10.23
N LEU A 274 16.63 -14.36 -11.50
CA LEU A 274 15.86 -15.55 -11.87
C LEU A 274 16.62 -16.83 -11.49
N GLN A 275 17.96 -16.81 -11.49
CA GLN A 275 18.77 -17.99 -11.14
C GLN A 275 18.58 -18.46 -9.69
N LEU A 276 18.15 -17.57 -8.80
CA LEU A 276 17.88 -17.87 -7.39
C LEU A 276 16.49 -18.48 -7.17
N LEU A 277 15.62 -18.45 -8.19
CA LEU A 277 14.28 -19.03 -8.11
C LEU A 277 14.30 -20.53 -8.44
N PRO A 278 13.49 -21.34 -7.75
CA PRO A 278 13.28 -22.75 -8.11
C PRO A 278 12.66 -22.85 -9.51
N HIS A 279 12.93 -23.96 -10.19
CA HIS A 279 12.26 -24.28 -11.43
C HIS A 279 10.82 -24.69 -11.15
N LYS A 280 9.88 -24.45 -12.08
CA LYS A 280 8.48 -24.90 -11.91
C LYS A 280 8.35 -26.40 -11.60
N HIS A 281 9.27 -27.21 -12.14
CA HIS A 281 9.28 -28.66 -11.91
C HIS A 281 9.67 -29.00 -10.47
N ASP A 282 10.50 -28.19 -9.82
CA ASP A 282 10.84 -28.37 -8.40
C ASP A 282 9.59 -28.17 -7.54
N ILE A 283 8.79 -27.14 -7.86
CA ILE A 283 7.53 -26.85 -7.17
C ILE A 283 6.51 -27.98 -7.37
N ILE A 284 6.35 -28.47 -8.60
CA ILE A 284 5.44 -29.60 -8.88
C ILE A 284 5.90 -30.87 -8.15
N THR A 285 7.22 -31.10 -8.07
CA THR A 285 7.79 -32.29 -7.42
C THR A 285 7.58 -32.28 -5.90
N LEU A 286 7.64 -31.11 -5.27
CA LEU A 286 7.47 -30.97 -3.82
C LEU A 286 6.01 -30.82 -3.39
N LEU A 287 5.06 -30.72 -4.32
CA LEU A 287 3.64 -30.57 -4.00
C LEU A 287 3.04 -31.91 -3.58
N GLY A 288 2.43 -31.95 -2.40
CA GLY A 288 1.73 -33.13 -1.90
C GLY A 288 0.47 -33.45 -2.68
N VAL A 289 -0.09 -34.65 -2.44
CA VAL A 289 -1.34 -35.08 -3.09
C VAL A 289 -2.49 -34.14 -2.69
N GLY A 290 -3.16 -33.56 -3.67
CA GLY A 290 -4.22 -32.56 -3.44
C GLY A 290 -3.67 -31.21 -2.96
N GLY A 291 -2.37 -30.96 -3.13
CA GLY A 291 -1.76 -29.70 -2.75
C GLY A 291 -2.18 -28.53 -3.63
N HIS A 292 -2.10 -27.33 -3.09
CA HIS A 292 -2.46 -26.08 -3.77
C HIS A 292 -1.22 -25.24 -4.06
N TRP A 293 -1.04 -24.85 -5.32
CA TRP A 293 0.00 -23.91 -5.71
C TRP A 293 -0.61 -22.56 -6.03
N VAL A 294 -0.39 -21.59 -5.13
CA VAL A 294 -0.72 -20.18 -5.34
C VAL A 294 0.48 -19.51 -5.98
N THR A 295 0.29 -19.08 -7.22
CA THR A 295 1.36 -18.56 -8.07
C THR A 295 1.14 -17.13 -8.52
N THR A 296 2.23 -16.37 -8.64
CA THR A 296 2.25 -15.07 -9.31
C THR A 296 2.26 -15.18 -10.84
N GLU A 297 2.44 -16.38 -11.38
CA GLU A 297 2.51 -16.64 -12.83
C GLU A 297 1.11 -16.86 -13.41
N GLU A 298 0.71 -15.99 -14.35
CA GLU A 298 -0.62 -15.98 -14.98
C GLU A 298 -1.01 -17.34 -15.61
N ASN A 299 -0.04 -18.08 -16.13
CA ASN A 299 -0.26 -19.32 -16.89
C ASN A 299 -0.03 -20.62 -16.10
N LEU A 300 0.22 -20.53 -14.79
CA LEU A 300 0.58 -21.69 -13.95
C LEU A 300 -0.40 -22.01 -12.84
N GLN A 301 -1.53 -21.29 -12.75
CA GLN A 301 -2.56 -21.59 -11.76
C GLN A 301 -3.13 -22.99 -12.01
N THR A 302 -2.64 -23.96 -11.24
CA THR A 302 -3.08 -25.35 -11.32
C THR A 302 -4.08 -25.59 -10.19
N SER A 303 -5.36 -25.34 -10.46
CA SER A 303 -6.43 -25.94 -9.63
C SER A 303 -6.55 -27.40 -10.07
N VAL A 304 -5.79 -28.29 -9.43
CA VAL A 304 -6.04 -29.72 -9.57
C VAL A 304 -7.20 -30.07 -8.64
N GLY A 305 -8.41 -29.98 -9.20
CA GLY A 305 -9.66 -30.43 -8.56
C GLY A 305 -9.85 -31.93 -8.64
#